data_AF-A0A2R4BMN9-F1
#
_entry.id   AF-A0A2R4BMN9-F1
#
_cell.length_a   1.000
_cell.length_b   1.000
_cell.length_c   1.000
_cell.angle_alpha   90.00
_cell.angle_beta   90.00
_cell.angle_gamma   90.00
#
_symmetry.space_group_name_H-M   'P 1'
#
loop_
_entity.id
_entity.type
_entity.pdbx_description
1 polymer ?
#
loop_
_entity_poly.entity_id
_entity_poly.type
_entity_poly.pdbx_seq_one_letter_code
_entity_poly.pdbx_strand_id
1 'polypeptide(L)'
;MALLFSVVILLISTLTVFVASRSTLSEQRLSANEARSRAAFEHAQGGLDYAVGEFAGGLDITSVSSPLAMGGEVPEGLAARVRVAFCSPAAADFRCADTPDAVTPIQNCQPPAGEYLLQPFAVACGWSDDDSARHIVVQRLSGTPAFPSGAVNNPLSTPASAGMGGSFTVVNYFNNLTYWAGGSLDYGNATVKSFIRNPGSTPTNYSDDSVYPSESDIYKSYQLADALGDQCAVITDESDRIYNSKCKAPTNKSTTHLLQSTDKGANANTIGADVVDKDINLAALSEADFFRQFFGLDKADYKDSVASEVLTPGEAADKFADGAHGEVIWVDGDLTLSGNEPIGSIDRPVVIVVDGDLALGAGIDFYGVVYTSGSLSGNANGNIYGAVLAHGGTTNLNGNPTIFYDEAVLGNTMKVGRRTVIPGSWRDWSIE
;
A
#
# COMPACT_ATOMS: atom_id res chain seq x y z
N MET A 1 64.76 -38.81 55.41
CA MET A 1 64.74 -37.81 54.32
C MET A 1 63.97 -38.29 53.09
N ALA A 2 64.25 -39.47 52.52
CA ALA A 2 63.58 -39.94 51.28
C ALA A 2 62.03 -39.92 51.33
N LEU A 3 61.44 -40.37 52.45
CA LEU A 3 59.98 -40.35 52.68
C LEU A 3 59.36 -38.93 52.65
N LEU A 4 60.10 -37.93 53.12
CA LEU A 4 59.63 -36.55 53.18
C LEU A 4 59.66 -35.92 51.78
N PHE A 5 60.70 -36.19 51.00
CA PHE A 5 60.77 -35.77 49.59
C PHE A 5 59.68 -36.42 48.73
N SER A 6 59.39 -37.71 48.91
CA SER A 6 58.31 -38.37 48.16
C SER A 6 56.93 -37.81 48.49
N VAL A 7 56.65 -37.50 49.76
CA VAL A 7 55.37 -36.88 50.16
C VAL A 7 55.25 -35.47 49.60
N VAL A 8 56.31 -34.65 49.66
CA VAL A 8 56.31 -33.30 49.10
C VAL A 8 56.09 -33.31 47.58
N ILE A 9 56.75 -34.20 46.85
CA ILE A 9 56.55 -34.34 45.40
C ILE A 9 55.12 -34.79 45.08
N LEU A 10 54.57 -35.73 45.85
CA LEU A 10 53.19 -36.20 45.66
C LEU A 10 52.19 -35.06 45.92
N LEU A 11 52.44 -34.22 46.92
CA LEU A 11 51.61 -33.05 47.24
C LEU A 11 51.70 -31.97 46.14
N ILE A 12 52.89 -31.74 45.57
CA ILE A 12 53.07 -30.80 44.44
C ILE A 12 52.40 -31.34 43.17
N SER A 13 52.52 -32.64 42.89
CA SER A 13 51.88 -33.26 41.72
C SER A 13 50.36 -33.27 41.80
N THR A 14 49.78 -33.49 42.99
CA THR A 14 48.33 -33.42 43.18
C THR A 14 47.80 -31.99 43.08
N LEU A 15 48.55 -31.00 43.61
CA LEU A 15 48.19 -29.59 43.48
C LEU A 15 48.21 -29.11 42.02
N THR A 16 49.22 -29.50 41.24
CA THR A 16 49.31 -29.15 39.80
C THR A 16 48.18 -29.78 38.99
N VAL A 17 47.85 -31.05 39.23
CA VAL A 17 46.68 -31.72 38.61
C VAL A 17 45.37 -31.03 39.00
N PHE A 18 45.21 -30.61 40.25
CA PHE A 18 44.00 -29.92 40.72
C PHE A 18 43.82 -28.53 40.07
N VAL A 19 44.90 -27.78 39.88
CA VAL A 19 44.84 -26.47 39.19
C VAL A 19 44.58 -26.68 37.69
N ALA A 20 45.24 -27.65 37.06
CA ALA A 20 45.04 -27.97 35.65
C ALA A 20 43.60 -28.42 35.35
N SER A 21 42.97 -29.21 36.24
CA SER A 21 41.58 -29.65 36.07
C SER A 21 40.60 -28.48 36.13
N ARG A 22 40.83 -27.51 37.02
CA ARG A 22 40.02 -26.27 37.08
C ARG A 22 40.17 -25.40 35.82
N SER A 23 41.40 -25.25 35.30
CA SER A 23 41.64 -24.53 34.04
C SER A 23 40.89 -25.17 32.89
N THR A 24 41.02 -26.50 32.74
CA THR A 24 40.37 -27.26 31.67
C THR A 24 38.85 -27.15 31.73
N LEU A 25 38.26 -27.23 32.94
CA LEU A 25 36.80 -27.05 33.11
C LEU A 25 36.34 -25.63 32.76
N SER A 26 37.14 -24.62 33.08
CA SER A 26 36.83 -23.23 32.72
C SER A 26 36.90 -23.02 31.21
N GLU A 27 37.90 -23.59 30.54
CA GLU A 27 38.05 -23.54 29.08
C GLU A 27 36.92 -24.28 28.36
N GLN A 28 36.52 -25.46 28.85
CA GLN A 28 35.37 -26.20 28.32
C GLN A 28 34.07 -25.39 28.44
N ARG A 29 33.85 -24.72 29.59
CA ARG A 29 32.67 -23.87 29.78
C ARG A 29 32.70 -22.65 28.87
N LEU A 30 33.86 -22.02 28.71
CA LEU A 30 34.01 -20.87 27.82
C LEU A 30 33.73 -21.28 26.37
N SER A 31 34.35 -22.37 25.89
CA SER A 31 34.13 -22.88 24.54
C SER A 31 32.68 -23.28 24.29
N ALA A 32 32.01 -23.90 25.26
CA ALA A 32 30.59 -24.24 25.16
C ALA A 32 29.71 -22.98 25.13
N ASN A 33 30.00 -21.98 25.97
CA ASN A 33 29.25 -20.73 25.98
C ASN A 33 29.46 -19.92 24.69
N GLU A 34 30.68 -19.94 24.16
CA GLU A 34 31.02 -19.31 22.88
C GLU A 34 30.27 -19.97 21.73
N ALA A 35 30.24 -21.30 21.67
CA ALA A 35 29.49 -22.03 20.64
C ALA A 35 27.98 -21.72 20.66
N ARG A 36 27.37 -21.66 21.84
CA ARG A 36 25.94 -21.30 21.99
C ARG A 36 25.66 -19.85 21.61
N SER A 37 26.53 -18.92 22.05
CA SER A 37 26.45 -17.51 21.70
C SER A 37 26.53 -17.34 20.18
N ARG A 38 27.46 -18.04 19.52
CA ARG A 38 27.60 -18.02 18.07
C ARG A 38 26.36 -18.57 17.35
N ALA A 39 25.83 -19.72 17.79
CA ALA A 39 24.63 -20.30 17.20
C ALA A 39 23.44 -19.33 17.32
N ALA A 40 23.19 -18.78 18.50
CA ALA A 40 22.12 -17.81 18.72
C ALA A 40 22.29 -16.55 17.85
N PHE A 41 23.52 -16.07 17.65
CA PHE A 41 23.81 -14.95 16.76
C PHE A 41 23.53 -15.29 15.29
N GLU A 42 23.98 -16.45 14.80
CA GLU A 42 23.72 -16.90 13.43
C GLU A 42 22.21 -17.04 13.15
N HIS A 43 21.45 -17.57 14.11
CA HIS A 43 19.99 -17.60 14.06
C HIS A 43 19.35 -16.21 14.00
N ALA A 44 19.82 -15.26 14.83
CA ALA A 44 19.31 -13.90 14.84
C ALA A 44 19.61 -13.17 13.51
N GLN A 45 20.79 -13.37 12.91
CA GLN A 45 21.10 -12.83 11.58
C GLN A 45 20.18 -13.40 10.50
N GLY A 46 19.98 -14.73 10.48
CA GLY A 46 19.07 -15.35 9.51
C GLY A 46 17.64 -14.83 9.61
N GLY A 47 17.17 -14.56 10.84
CA GLY A 47 15.89 -13.89 11.06
C GLY A 47 15.85 -12.46 10.53
N LEU A 48 16.92 -11.69 10.74
CA LEU A 48 16.99 -10.33 10.23
C LEU A 48 16.98 -10.31 8.70
N ASP A 49 17.75 -11.18 8.05
CA ASP A 49 17.81 -11.27 6.59
C ASP A 49 16.42 -11.60 6.00
N TYR A 50 15.70 -12.52 6.65
CA TYR A 50 14.30 -12.81 6.31
C TYR A 50 13.40 -11.57 6.47
N ALA A 51 13.53 -10.84 7.58
CA ALA A 51 12.80 -9.58 7.82
C ALA A 51 13.02 -8.54 6.72
N VAL A 52 14.27 -8.40 6.27
CA VAL A 52 14.63 -7.43 5.23
C VAL A 52 14.00 -7.82 3.90
N GLY A 53 13.99 -9.11 3.55
CA GLY A 53 13.32 -9.63 2.36
C GLY A 53 11.81 -9.38 2.39
N GLU A 54 11.14 -9.72 3.50
CA GLU A 54 9.71 -9.47 3.68
C GLU A 54 9.37 -7.99 3.65
N PHE A 55 10.21 -7.13 4.27
CA PHE A 55 10.01 -5.70 4.21
C PHE A 55 10.12 -5.19 2.77
N ALA A 56 11.07 -5.69 1.99
CA ALA A 56 11.24 -5.32 0.59
C ALA A 56 10.00 -5.67 -0.26
N GLY A 57 9.34 -6.79 0.02
CA GLY A 57 8.15 -7.28 -0.71
C GLY A 57 6.81 -6.59 -0.37
N GLY A 58 6.78 -5.64 0.55
CA GLY A 58 5.54 -5.01 1.00
C GLY A 58 5.06 -5.55 2.35
N LEU A 59 4.85 -4.66 3.33
CA LEU A 59 4.38 -5.01 4.66
C LEU A 59 2.86 -5.06 4.54
N ASP A 60 2.27 -6.21 4.83
CA ASP A 60 0.85 -6.29 5.04
C ASP A 60 0.49 -5.48 6.30
N ILE A 61 -0.11 -4.30 6.10
CA ILE A 61 -0.45 -3.36 7.16
C ILE A 61 -1.44 -3.94 8.18
N THR A 62 -2.22 -4.96 7.78
CA THR A 62 -3.18 -5.64 8.66
C THR A 62 -2.48 -6.55 9.68
N SER A 63 -1.34 -7.14 9.28
CA SER A 63 -0.47 -7.95 10.15
C SER A 63 0.31 -7.12 11.17
N VAL A 64 0.40 -5.80 10.97
CA VAL A 64 1.12 -4.85 11.84
C VAL A 64 0.34 -4.56 13.14
N SER A 65 -0.86 -5.10 13.32
CA SER A 65 -1.60 -4.91 14.58
C SER A 65 -1.19 -5.88 15.70
N SER A 66 -0.34 -6.88 15.41
CA SER A 66 0.12 -7.87 16.40
C SER A 66 1.65 -7.89 16.49
N PRO A 67 2.26 -7.70 17.69
CA PRO A 67 3.70 -7.87 17.91
C PRO A 67 4.23 -9.30 17.73
N LEU A 68 3.48 -10.19 17.07
CA LEU A 68 3.76 -11.60 16.94
C LEU A 68 3.46 -12.05 15.53
N ALA A 69 4.50 -12.58 14.89
CA ALA A 69 4.51 -13.16 13.56
C ALA A 69 4.35 -12.14 12.43
N MET A 70 5.42 -11.99 11.65
CA MET A 70 5.24 -11.63 10.25
C MET A 70 4.15 -12.52 9.64
N GLY A 71 3.30 -11.91 8.82
CA GLY A 71 2.27 -12.58 8.01
C GLY A 71 2.82 -13.50 6.91
N GLY A 72 3.93 -14.17 7.16
CA GLY A 72 4.53 -15.20 6.32
C GLY A 72 5.07 -16.32 7.20
N GLU A 73 4.85 -17.56 6.79
CA GLU A 73 5.44 -18.73 7.45
C GLU A 73 6.97 -18.58 7.42
N VAL A 74 7.58 -18.20 8.55
CA VAL A 74 9.02 -18.36 8.73
C VAL A 74 9.31 -19.84 8.39
N PRO A 75 10.25 -20.15 7.48
CA PRO A 75 10.50 -21.53 7.09
C PRO A 75 10.63 -22.43 8.33
N GLU A 76 9.99 -23.60 8.35
CA GLU A 76 9.86 -24.44 9.56
C GLU A 76 11.19 -24.68 10.29
N GLY A 77 12.31 -24.71 9.57
CA GLY A 77 13.67 -24.81 10.13
C GLY A 77 14.18 -23.57 10.85
N LEU A 78 13.79 -22.35 10.44
CA LEU A 78 14.09 -21.10 11.15
C LEU A 78 13.11 -20.85 12.30
N ALA A 79 11.82 -21.21 12.12
CA ALA A 79 10.75 -20.92 13.06
C ALA A 79 10.93 -21.58 14.44
N ALA A 80 11.79 -22.59 14.58
CA ALA A 80 12.03 -23.19 15.90
C ALA A 80 12.89 -22.30 16.83
N ARG A 81 13.81 -21.51 16.26
CA ARG A 81 14.88 -20.82 17.03
C ARG A 81 15.01 -19.34 16.71
N VAL A 82 14.14 -18.82 15.86
CA VAL A 82 14.17 -17.43 15.38
C VAL A 82 12.81 -16.79 15.58
N ARG A 83 12.81 -15.54 16.05
CA ARG A 83 11.62 -14.69 16.12
C ARG A 83 11.97 -13.32 15.57
N VAL A 84 11.07 -12.75 14.78
CA VAL A 84 11.28 -11.47 14.12
C VAL A 84 10.02 -10.62 14.27
N ALA A 85 10.20 -9.33 14.49
CA ALA A 85 9.12 -8.36 14.49
C ALA A 85 9.57 -7.01 13.91
N PHE A 86 8.62 -6.30 13.31
CA PHE A 86 8.79 -4.89 13.01
C PHE A 86 8.28 -4.06 14.18
N CYS A 87 9.16 -3.24 14.74
CA CYS A 87 8.86 -2.43 15.90
C CYS A 87 8.92 -0.94 15.55
N SER A 88 8.03 -0.17 16.17
CA SER A 88 8.03 1.28 16.09
C SER A 88 9.36 1.85 16.59
N PRO A 89 9.96 2.84 15.90
CA PRO A 89 11.16 3.50 16.37
C PRO A 89 10.94 4.42 17.58
N ALA A 90 9.70 4.56 18.04
CA ALA A 90 9.39 5.17 19.33
C ALA A 90 9.83 4.27 20.52
N ALA A 91 10.01 2.97 20.30
CA ALA A 91 10.60 2.05 21.27
C ALA A 91 12.13 1.95 21.04
N ALA A 92 12.88 1.78 22.13
CA ALA A 92 14.34 1.69 22.10
C ALA A 92 14.88 0.39 22.76
N ASP A 93 14.31 -0.03 23.89
CA ASP A 93 14.83 -1.17 24.67
C ASP A 93 14.18 -2.50 24.27
N PHE A 94 14.53 -3.03 23.10
CA PHE A 94 14.07 -4.35 22.66
C PHE A 94 14.83 -5.48 23.36
N ARG A 95 14.10 -6.53 23.78
CA ARG A 95 14.69 -7.68 24.46
C ARG A 95 14.11 -9.00 23.96
N CYS A 96 14.96 -10.00 23.81
CA CYS A 96 14.52 -11.36 23.54
C CYS A 96 14.05 -12.03 24.83
N ALA A 97 12.93 -12.74 24.77
CA ALA A 97 12.45 -13.58 25.85
C ALA A 97 13.44 -14.73 26.15
N ASP A 98 13.22 -15.42 27.26
CA ASP A 98 14.08 -16.55 27.66
C ASP A 98 13.93 -17.74 26.71
N THR A 99 12.77 -17.93 26.08
CA THR A 99 12.51 -18.99 25.12
C THR A 99 11.81 -18.46 23.86
N PRO A 100 11.98 -19.12 22.70
CA PRO A 100 11.32 -18.73 21.45
C PRO A 100 9.79 -18.85 21.54
N ASP A 101 9.27 -19.76 22.37
CA ASP A 101 7.83 -20.03 22.50
C ASP A 101 7.12 -19.15 23.54
N ALA A 102 7.80 -18.11 24.05
CA ALA A 102 7.17 -17.14 24.93
C ALA A 102 6.00 -16.44 24.22
N VAL A 103 4.97 -16.05 24.99
CA VAL A 103 3.82 -15.30 24.44
C VAL A 103 4.28 -13.99 23.79
N THR A 104 5.34 -13.36 24.32
CA THR A 104 5.98 -12.18 23.75
C THR A 104 7.48 -12.43 23.58
N PRO A 105 7.91 -13.07 22.47
CA PRO A 105 9.30 -13.41 22.24
C PRO A 105 10.21 -12.20 22.06
N ILE A 106 9.66 -11.09 21.55
CA ILE A 106 10.31 -9.79 21.48
C ILE A 106 9.55 -8.84 22.41
N GLN A 107 10.20 -8.48 23.51
CA GLN A 107 9.66 -7.61 24.53
C GLN A 107 9.84 -6.14 24.15
N ASN A 108 8.95 -5.29 24.63
CA ASN A 108 8.92 -3.84 24.37
C ASN A 108 8.81 -3.46 22.88
N CYS A 109 8.40 -4.40 22.03
CA CYS A 109 8.07 -4.13 20.64
C CYS A 109 6.62 -3.62 20.56
N GLN A 110 6.46 -2.32 20.31
CA GLN A 110 5.18 -1.77 19.88
C GLN A 110 5.12 -1.82 18.35
N PRO A 111 4.01 -2.24 17.73
CA PRO A 111 3.94 -2.26 16.28
C PRO A 111 3.99 -0.85 15.67
N PRO A 112 4.62 -0.68 14.50
CA PRO A 112 4.68 0.62 13.81
C PRO A 112 3.30 1.03 13.31
N ALA A 113 3.02 2.33 13.35
CA ALA A 113 1.78 2.92 12.86
C ALA A 113 2.06 4.26 12.17
N GLY A 114 1.17 4.69 11.27
CA GLY A 114 1.31 5.93 10.53
C GLY A 114 2.61 5.98 9.73
N GLU A 115 3.39 7.06 9.89
CA GLU A 115 4.67 7.27 9.18
C GLU A 115 5.73 6.22 9.52
N TYR A 116 5.64 5.57 10.69
CA TYR A 116 6.61 4.55 11.11
C TYR A 116 6.50 3.24 10.32
N LEU A 117 5.47 3.06 9.50
CA LEU A 117 5.37 1.93 8.57
C LEU A 117 6.43 1.95 7.48
N LEU A 118 6.89 3.15 7.11
CA LEU A 118 8.00 3.32 6.18
C LEU A 118 9.35 3.23 6.89
N GLN A 119 9.44 3.43 8.19
CA GLN A 119 10.73 3.42 8.90
C GLN A 119 10.73 2.59 10.19
N PRO A 120 10.33 1.31 10.16
CA PRO A 120 10.36 0.48 11.35
C PRO A 120 11.78 0.01 11.70
N PHE A 121 11.96 -0.47 12.92
CA PHE A 121 13.06 -1.38 13.26
C PHE A 121 12.65 -2.81 12.90
N ALA A 122 13.48 -3.52 12.14
CA ALA A 122 13.44 -4.98 12.14
C ALA A 122 14.24 -5.48 13.34
N VAL A 123 13.57 -6.20 14.23
CA VAL A 123 14.15 -6.80 15.42
C VAL A 123 14.09 -8.32 15.27
N ALA A 124 15.24 -8.96 15.30
CA ALA A 124 15.38 -10.41 15.23
C ALA A 124 16.02 -10.95 16.50
N CYS A 125 15.41 -12.00 17.04
CA CYS A 125 15.88 -12.75 18.19
C CYS A 125 16.23 -14.17 17.76
N GLY A 126 17.42 -14.64 18.14
CA GLY A 126 17.89 -16.00 17.92
C GLY A 126 18.23 -16.67 19.25
N TRP A 127 17.88 -17.95 19.38
CA TRP A 127 18.19 -18.77 20.55
C TRP A 127 19.12 -19.92 20.16
N SER A 128 19.97 -20.37 21.09
CA SER A 128 20.77 -21.59 20.89
C SER A 128 19.88 -22.83 20.84
N ASP A 129 20.40 -23.95 20.32
CA ASP A 129 19.66 -25.21 20.21
C ASP A 129 19.07 -25.71 21.55
N ASP A 130 19.68 -25.33 22.67
CA ASP A 130 19.31 -25.66 24.04
C ASP A 130 18.63 -24.51 24.81
N ASP A 131 18.27 -23.42 24.12
CA ASP A 131 17.62 -22.21 24.65
C ASP A 131 18.39 -21.50 25.80
N SER A 132 19.65 -21.86 26.02
CA SER A 132 20.47 -21.31 27.12
C SER A 132 21.27 -20.06 26.76
N ALA A 133 21.39 -19.76 25.47
CA ALA A 133 21.91 -18.49 24.96
C ALA A 133 20.89 -17.84 24.02
N ARG A 134 20.91 -16.51 23.97
CA ARG A 134 20.07 -15.71 23.08
C ARG A 134 20.85 -14.50 22.57
N HIS A 135 20.52 -14.06 21.36
CA HIS A 135 21.07 -12.86 20.74
C HIS A 135 19.96 -12.06 20.10
N ILE A 136 20.13 -10.73 20.14
CA ILE A 136 19.24 -9.77 19.49
C ILE A 136 20.02 -9.06 18.39
N VAL A 137 19.36 -8.84 17.26
CA VAL A 137 19.90 -8.05 16.16
C VAL A 137 18.81 -7.10 15.72
N VAL A 138 19.17 -5.83 15.55
CA VAL A 138 18.26 -4.75 15.20
C VAL A 138 18.81 -4.00 14.00
N GLN A 139 17.95 -3.75 13.02
CA GLN A 139 18.26 -2.94 11.84
C GLN A 139 17.16 -1.91 11.64
N ARG A 140 17.52 -0.65 11.39
CA ARG A 140 16.52 0.33 10.96
C ARG A 140 16.27 0.18 9.47
N LEU A 141 14.99 0.13 9.11
CA LEU A 141 14.54 0.06 7.74
C LEU A 141 14.05 1.43 7.27
N SER A 142 14.01 1.62 5.96
CA SER A 142 13.48 2.83 5.34
C SER A 142 12.78 2.48 4.03
N GLY A 143 11.56 2.99 3.88
CA GLY A 143 10.79 3.03 2.66
C GLY A 143 10.69 4.46 2.18
N THR A 144 10.67 4.63 0.86
CA THR A 144 10.38 5.90 0.21
C THR A 144 8.89 5.90 -0.14
N PRO A 145 8.13 6.96 0.16
CA PRO A 145 6.73 7.00 -0.23
C PRO A 145 6.59 7.04 -1.76
N ALA A 146 5.53 6.45 -2.30
CA ALA A 146 5.30 6.46 -3.75
C ALA A 146 4.92 7.84 -4.29
N PHE A 147 4.35 8.71 -3.44
CA PHE A 147 3.93 10.07 -3.76
C PHE A 147 4.08 10.99 -2.54
N PRO A 148 4.23 12.31 -2.74
CA PRO A 148 4.03 13.29 -1.68
C PRO A 148 2.58 13.24 -1.15
N SER A 149 2.41 13.54 0.14
CA SER A 149 1.10 13.50 0.78
C SER A 149 0.09 14.44 0.10
N GLY A 150 -1.07 13.91 -0.30
CA GLY A 150 -2.15 14.69 -0.90
C GLY A 150 -1.90 15.14 -2.35
N ALA A 151 -0.85 14.63 -3.01
CA ALA A 151 -0.54 14.97 -4.40
C ALA A 151 -1.62 14.47 -5.37
N VAL A 152 -2.12 13.25 -5.16
CA VAL A 152 -3.24 12.68 -5.91
C VAL A 152 -4.52 12.86 -5.09
N ASN A 153 -5.40 13.75 -5.54
CA ASN A 153 -6.60 14.14 -4.80
C ASN A 153 -7.88 14.06 -5.63
N ASN A 154 -7.82 13.54 -6.85
CA ASN A 154 -8.96 13.33 -7.72
C ASN A 154 -8.77 12.03 -8.51
N PRO A 155 -9.87 11.33 -8.85
CA PRO A 155 -9.80 10.02 -9.48
C PRO A 155 -9.23 10.03 -10.90
N LEU A 156 -9.44 11.09 -11.68
CA LEU A 156 -8.93 11.15 -13.05
C LEU A 156 -8.40 12.53 -13.42
N SER A 157 -7.12 12.59 -13.77
CA SER A 157 -6.43 13.77 -14.27
C SER A 157 -5.83 13.51 -15.65
N THR A 158 -6.08 14.41 -16.60
CA THR A 158 -5.45 14.33 -17.92
C THR A 158 -5.24 15.72 -18.55
N PRO A 159 -4.04 16.04 -19.04
CA PRO A 159 -3.81 17.26 -19.80
C PRO A 159 -4.22 17.12 -21.28
N ALA A 160 -4.70 15.95 -21.71
CA ALA A 160 -5.05 15.67 -23.10
C ALA A 160 -5.95 16.75 -23.70
N SER A 161 -5.45 17.45 -24.70
CA SER A 161 -6.17 18.53 -25.40
C SER A 161 -7.11 18.01 -26.49
N ALA A 162 -6.90 16.77 -26.99
CA ALA A 162 -7.67 16.19 -28.10
C ALA A 162 -9.05 15.62 -27.69
N GLY A 163 -9.47 15.86 -26.45
CA GLY A 163 -10.75 15.41 -25.92
C GLY A 163 -10.70 13.96 -25.40
N MET A 164 -11.52 13.69 -24.39
CA MET A 164 -11.68 12.36 -23.81
C MET A 164 -12.80 11.62 -24.54
N GLY A 165 -12.48 10.48 -25.15
CA GLY A 165 -13.41 9.60 -25.85
C GLY A 165 -13.81 8.36 -25.04
N GLY A 166 -14.86 7.69 -25.50
CA GLY A 166 -15.35 6.45 -24.90
C GLY A 166 -16.25 6.67 -23.67
N SER A 167 -17.07 5.66 -23.37
CA SER A 167 -18.00 5.73 -22.24
C SER A 167 -17.35 5.15 -20.99
N PHE A 168 -17.38 5.88 -19.87
CA PHE A 168 -16.84 5.45 -18.58
C PHE A 168 -17.54 6.20 -17.43
N THR A 169 -17.38 5.67 -16.22
CA THR A 169 -17.99 6.22 -15.01
C THR A 169 -16.92 6.53 -13.98
N VAL A 170 -17.03 7.67 -13.30
CA VAL A 170 -16.19 8.00 -12.15
C VAL A 170 -17.01 8.30 -10.93
N VAL A 171 -16.55 7.78 -9.81
CA VAL A 171 -17.23 7.89 -8.53
C VAL A 171 -16.26 8.43 -7.50
N ASN A 172 -16.61 9.55 -6.86
CA ASN A 172 -15.82 10.13 -5.77
C ASN A 172 -16.68 10.31 -4.51
N TYR A 173 -16.34 9.54 -3.49
CA TYR A 173 -17.04 9.55 -2.20
C TYR A 173 -16.49 10.55 -1.19
N PHE A 174 -15.30 11.09 -1.42
CA PHE A 174 -14.49 11.69 -0.36
C PHE A 174 -14.34 13.20 -0.56
N ASN A 175 -14.08 13.63 -1.79
CA ASN A 175 -13.97 15.05 -2.11
C ASN A 175 -14.90 15.43 -3.27
N ASN A 176 -14.84 16.70 -3.66
CA ASN A 176 -15.77 17.31 -4.59
C ASN A 176 -15.22 17.40 -6.03
N LEU A 177 -14.05 16.84 -6.34
CA LEU A 177 -13.44 16.90 -7.66
C LEU A 177 -13.31 15.49 -8.23
N THR A 178 -13.97 15.20 -9.35
CA THR A 178 -13.89 13.90 -10.02
C THR A 178 -12.91 13.98 -11.18
N TYR A 179 -13.13 14.94 -12.07
CA TYR A 179 -12.39 15.08 -13.31
C TYR A 179 -11.61 16.38 -13.36
N TRP A 180 -10.34 16.27 -13.75
CA TRP A 180 -9.51 17.42 -14.12
C TRP A 180 -8.88 17.21 -15.49
N ALA A 181 -9.40 17.91 -16.49
CA ALA A 181 -9.05 17.74 -17.89
C ALA A 181 -8.59 19.06 -18.53
N GLY A 182 -7.48 18.99 -19.28
CA GLY A 182 -7.00 20.09 -20.10
C GLY A 182 -7.82 20.32 -21.37
N GLY A 183 -8.36 19.24 -21.95
CA GLY A 183 -9.24 19.27 -23.11
C GLY A 183 -10.73 19.34 -22.75
N SER A 184 -11.58 19.36 -23.78
CA SER A 184 -13.03 19.27 -23.60
C SER A 184 -13.45 17.82 -23.32
N LEU A 185 -14.48 17.64 -22.49
CA LEU A 185 -15.20 16.38 -22.33
C LEU A 185 -16.24 16.15 -23.45
N ASP A 186 -16.27 17.01 -24.47
CA ASP A 186 -17.08 16.85 -25.67
C ASP A 186 -16.45 15.88 -26.68
N TYR A 187 -16.83 14.59 -26.64
CA TYR A 187 -16.46 13.66 -27.70
C TYR A 187 -17.60 12.74 -28.17
N GLY A 188 -18.29 13.16 -29.23
CA GLY A 188 -19.18 12.32 -30.02
C GLY A 188 -20.35 11.68 -29.26
N ASN A 189 -20.57 10.38 -29.48
CA ASN A 189 -21.67 9.58 -28.90
C ASN A 189 -21.30 8.94 -27.54
N ALA A 190 -20.13 9.23 -26.99
CA ALA A 190 -19.66 8.65 -25.74
C ALA A 190 -20.46 9.16 -24.53
N THR A 191 -20.57 8.34 -23.48
CA THR A 191 -21.23 8.71 -22.22
C THR A 191 -20.24 8.78 -21.07
N VAL A 192 -19.99 9.99 -20.57
CA VAL A 192 -19.17 10.23 -19.38
C VAL A 192 -20.09 10.58 -18.21
N LYS A 193 -19.94 9.85 -17.10
CA LYS A 193 -20.71 10.09 -15.87
C LYS A 193 -19.79 10.37 -14.70
N SER A 194 -20.15 11.31 -13.85
CA SER A 194 -19.56 11.45 -12.52
C SER A 194 -20.59 11.40 -11.42
N PHE A 195 -20.16 10.81 -10.31
CA PHE A 195 -20.92 10.73 -9.07
C PHE A 195 -20.07 11.27 -7.94
N ILE A 196 -20.59 12.24 -7.20
CA ILE A 196 -19.95 12.78 -5.99
C ILE A 196 -20.76 12.43 -4.76
N ARG A 197 -20.12 12.46 -3.59
CA ARG A 197 -20.85 12.29 -2.34
C ARG A 197 -21.91 13.37 -2.12
N ASN A 198 -23.07 12.99 -1.58
CA ASN A 198 -24.04 13.94 -1.06
C ASN A 198 -23.45 14.64 0.20
N PRO A 199 -23.21 15.97 0.16
CA PRO A 199 -22.59 16.70 1.26
C PRO A 199 -23.34 16.58 2.60
N GLY A 200 -24.66 16.35 2.54
CA GLY A 200 -25.53 16.19 3.70
C GLY A 200 -25.46 14.82 4.40
N SER A 201 -24.65 13.87 3.91
CA SER A 201 -24.62 12.49 4.42
C SER A 201 -23.22 12.11 4.92
N THR A 202 -22.90 12.10 6.21
CA THR A 202 -21.56 11.65 6.69
C THR A 202 -21.29 10.21 6.23
N PRO A 203 -20.20 9.92 5.50
CA PRO A 203 -19.87 8.56 5.15
C PRO A 203 -19.37 7.85 6.40
N THR A 204 -19.82 6.62 6.63
CA THR A 204 -19.20 5.75 7.63
C THR A 204 -17.81 5.38 7.12
N ASN A 205 -16.75 5.55 7.92
CA ASN A 205 -15.39 5.14 7.52
C ASN A 205 -15.43 3.69 7.00
N TYR A 206 -15.13 3.52 5.71
CA TYR A 206 -15.25 2.25 4.99
C TYR A 206 -13.91 1.51 5.09
N SER A 207 -13.85 0.45 5.90
CA SER A 207 -12.66 -0.40 6.10
C SER A 207 -12.88 -1.84 5.61
N ASP A 208 -13.85 -2.06 4.73
CA ASP A 208 -14.24 -3.39 4.25
C ASP A 208 -14.74 -3.31 2.80
N ASP A 209 -14.28 -4.23 1.94
CA ASP A 209 -14.63 -4.38 0.51
C ASP A 209 -16.15 -4.56 0.28
N SER A 210 -16.90 -4.95 1.32
CA SER A 210 -18.34 -5.21 1.24
C SER A 210 -19.23 -3.98 1.02
N VAL A 211 -18.63 -2.79 0.93
CA VAL A 211 -19.35 -1.50 0.93
C VAL A 211 -18.96 -0.55 -0.21
N TYR A 212 -18.41 -1.08 -1.30
CA TYR A 212 -18.48 -0.36 -2.58
C TYR A 212 -19.91 -0.38 -3.10
N PRO A 213 -20.40 0.71 -3.74
CA PRO A 213 -21.70 0.66 -4.40
C PRO A 213 -21.67 -0.50 -5.40
N SER A 214 -22.63 -1.41 -5.31
CA SER A 214 -22.78 -2.37 -6.38
C SER A 214 -23.08 -1.64 -7.69
N GLU A 215 -22.77 -2.23 -8.84
CA GLU A 215 -23.15 -1.67 -10.14
C GLU A 215 -24.65 -1.29 -10.15
N SER A 216 -25.49 -2.06 -9.44
CA SER A 216 -26.92 -1.81 -9.26
C SER A 216 -27.28 -0.54 -8.47
N ASP A 217 -26.42 -0.08 -7.57
CA ASP A 217 -26.63 1.13 -6.78
C ASP A 217 -26.28 2.39 -7.58
N ILE A 218 -25.32 2.29 -8.50
CA ILE A 218 -24.99 3.32 -9.50
C ILE A 218 -26.15 3.50 -10.51
N TYR A 219 -26.79 2.40 -10.94
CA TYR A 219 -27.96 2.46 -11.82
C TYR A 219 -29.20 3.08 -11.16
N LYS A 220 -29.35 3.02 -9.82
CA LYS A 220 -30.47 3.67 -9.12
C LYS A 220 -30.31 5.19 -9.05
N SER A 221 -29.07 5.71 -8.95
CA SER A 221 -28.82 7.16 -9.07
C SER A 221 -29.11 7.70 -10.47
N TYR A 222 -28.91 6.90 -11.51
CA TYR A 222 -29.19 7.28 -12.90
C TYR A 222 -30.68 7.62 -13.16
N GLN A 223 -31.60 7.05 -12.37
CA GLN A 223 -33.04 7.32 -12.51
C GLN A 223 -33.51 8.64 -11.84
N LEU A 224 -32.62 9.36 -11.12
CA LEU A 224 -32.96 10.65 -10.52
C LEU A 224 -32.51 11.87 -11.35
N ALA A 225 -31.51 11.73 -12.21
CA ALA A 225 -31.04 12.83 -13.07
C ALA A 225 -32.03 13.18 -14.19
N ASP A 226 -32.84 12.22 -14.65
CA ASP A 226 -33.83 12.39 -15.73
C ASP A 226 -35.19 12.97 -15.24
N ALA A 227 -35.35 13.19 -13.92
CA ALA A 227 -36.61 13.58 -13.30
C ALA A 227 -36.73 15.08 -12.94
N LEU A 228 -35.74 15.91 -13.25
CA LEU A 228 -35.76 17.34 -12.92
C LEU A 228 -36.01 18.21 -14.16
N GLY A 229 -37.23 18.07 -14.70
CA GLY A 229 -37.86 19.07 -15.56
C GLY A 229 -38.85 19.93 -14.76
N ASP A 230 -38.58 21.22 -14.70
CA ASP A 230 -39.43 22.41 -14.50
C ASP A 230 -40.74 22.36 -13.64
N GLN A 231 -40.87 23.39 -12.77
CA GLN A 231 -42.09 23.98 -12.14
C GLN A 231 -42.47 23.68 -10.66
N CYS A 232 -42.52 24.77 -9.86
CA CYS A 232 -43.05 24.85 -8.49
C CYS A 232 -44.16 25.92 -8.38
N ALA A 233 -45.33 25.59 -7.82
CA ALA A 233 -46.32 26.57 -7.34
C ALA A 233 -47.14 26.01 -6.16
N VAL A 234 -47.50 26.89 -5.21
CA VAL A 234 -48.07 26.59 -3.88
C VAL A 234 -49.57 26.84 -3.85
N ILE A 235 -50.37 25.92 -3.26
CA ILE A 235 -51.76 26.18 -2.82
C ILE A 235 -51.98 25.49 -1.47
N THR A 236 -52.61 26.19 -0.52
CA THR A 236 -53.00 25.72 0.83
C THR A 236 -54.50 25.45 0.92
N ASP A 237 -54.93 24.48 1.74
CA ASP A 237 -56.34 24.26 2.09
C ASP A 237 -56.63 24.40 3.60
N GLU A 238 -57.90 24.25 3.96
CA GLU A 238 -58.59 24.64 5.21
C GLU A 238 -58.09 23.94 6.49
N SER A 239 -57.12 23.03 6.37
CA SER A 239 -56.46 22.38 7.51
C SER A 239 -55.02 22.84 7.75
N ASP A 240 -54.57 23.90 7.06
CA ASP A 240 -53.20 24.45 7.13
C ASP A 240 -52.10 23.40 6.87
N ARG A 241 -52.45 22.33 6.14
CA ARG A 241 -51.52 21.26 5.74
C ARG A 241 -50.98 21.58 4.36
N ILE A 242 -49.68 21.85 4.30
CA ILE A 242 -48.94 21.97 3.05
C ILE A 242 -48.78 20.57 2.46
N TYR A 243 -49.61 20.21 1.48
CA TYR A 243 -49.35 19.04 0.64
C TYR A 243 -48.65 19.48 -0.64
N ASN A 244 -47.38 19.12 -0.75
CA ASN A 244 -46.72 19.01 -2.03
C ASN A 244 -46.85 17.56 -2.51
N SER A 245 -47.70 17.32 -3.52
CA SER A 245 -47.83 15.98 -4.13
C SER A 245 -46.94 15.76 -5.36
N LYS A 246 -45.95 16.62 -5.64
CA LYS A 246 -44.94 16.40 -6.68
C LYS A 246 -43.48 16.80 -6.37
N CYS A 247 -43.13 17.15 -5.14
CA CYS A 247 -41.78 16.98 -4.62
C CYS A 247 -41.85 15.97 -3.48
N LYS A 248 -41.78 14.70 -3.83
CA LYS A 248 -41.28 13.72 -2.87
C LYS A 248 -39.77 13.93 -2.79
N ALA A 249 -39.31 14.61 -1.74
CA ALA A 249 -38.01 14.26 -1.19
C ALA A 249 -38.07 12.76 -0.84
N PRO A 250 -37.16 11.90 -1.34
CA PRO A 250 -37.26 10.47 -1.08
C PRO A 250 -37.05 10.22 0.41
N THR A 251 -38.06 9.65 1.05
CA THR A 251 -38.01 9.19 2.43
C THR A 251 -37.88 7.66 2.43
N ASN A 252 -36.73 7.22 2.95
CA ASN A 252 -36.30 5.86 3.35
C ASN A 252 -35.62 4.92 2.32
N LYS A 253 -34.28 4.80 2.51
CA LYS A 253 -33.33 3.68 2.25
C LYS A 253 -33.00 3.36 0.78
N SER A 254 -31.90 3.78 0.15
CA SER A 254 -30.74 4.60 0.52
C SER A 254 -30.14 5.10 -0.81
N THR A 255 -30.65 6.21 -1.34
CA THR A 255 -29.97 7.02 -2.39
C THR A 255 -29.10 8.10 -1.74
N THR A 256 -28.73 7.89 -0.47
CA THR A 256 -28.27 8.96 0.43
C THR A 256 -26.83 9.36 0.25
N HIS A 257 -26.03 8.64 -0.54
CA HIS A 257 -24.58 8.82 -0.50
C HIS A 257 -23.98 9.39 -1.77
N LEU A 258 -24.58 9.21 -2.95
CA LEU A 258 -24.05 9.74 -4.21
C LEU A 258 -25.06 10.60 -4.96
N LEU A 259 -24.57 11.69 -5.52
CA LEU A 259 -25.26 12.58 -6.44
C LEU A 259 -24.59 12.43 -7.79
N GLN A 260 -25.36 12.10 -8.82
CA GLN A 260 -24.87 12.23 -10.19
C GLN A 260 -24.75 13.71 -10.50
N SER A 261 -23.53 14.16 -10.79
CA SER A 261 -23.24 15.56 -11.05
C SER A 261 -22.96 15.81 -12.52
N THR A 262 -22.33 14.85 -13.22
CA THR A 262 -22.14 14.89 -14.67
C THR A 262 -22.93 13.78 -15.36
N ASP A 263 -23.66 14.17 -16.40
CA ASP A 263 -24.24 13.29 -17.40
C ASP A 263 -23.98 13.88 -18.78
N LYS A 264 -22.87 13.46 -19.37
CA LYS A 264 -22.41 13.92 -20.66
C LYS A 264 -22.55 12.78 -21.65
N GLY A 265 -23.45 12.91 -22.61
CA GLY A 265 -23.76 11.88 -23.60
C GLY A 265 -24.34 12.47 -24.89
N ALA A 266 -24.79 11.59 -25.81
CA ALA A 266 -25.40 12.03 -27.07
C ALA A 266 -26.66 12.90 -26.87
N ASN A 267 -27.40 12.69 -25.78
CA ASN A 267 -28.67 13.35 -25.48
C ASN A 267 -28.65 14.19 -24.18
N ALA A 268 -27.54 14.17 -23.43
CA ALA A 268 -27.37 14.88 -22.17
C ALA A 268 -26.06 15.69 -22.21
N ASN A 269 -26.10 16.94 -21.75
CA ASN A 269 -24.95 17.83 -21.78
C ASN A 269 -24.70 18.51 -20.43
N THR A 270 -24.94 17.77 -19.35
CA THR A 270 -24.80 18.28 -18.00
C THR A 270 -23.40 17.98 -17.51
N ILE A 271 -22.60 19.03 -17.32
CA ILE A 271 -21.30 18.95 -16.64
C ILE A 271 -21.48 19.47 -15.22
N GLY A 272 -21.12 18.65 -14.24
CA GLY A 272 -21.22 18.99 -12.83
C GLY A 272 -20.13 19.94 -12.37
N ALA A 273 -20.34 20.59 -11.22
CA ALA A 273 -19.34 21.50 -10.62
C ALA A 273 -18.09 20.77 -10.08
N ASP A 274 -18.13 19.44 -10.02
CA ASP A 274 -17.03 18.54 -9.67
C ASP A 274 -16.08 18.23 -10.83
N VAL A 275 -16.31 18.87 -11.97
CA VAL A 275 -15.59 18.64 -13.21
C VAL A 275 -14.91 19.92 -13.64
N VAL A 276 -13.61 19.84 -13.84
CA VAL A 276 -12.82 20.92 -14.44
C VAL A 276 -12.44 20.43 -15.83
N ASP A 277 -13.09 20.97 -16.87
CA ASP A 277 -12.73 20.75 -18.27
C ASP A 277 -12.08 21.99 -18.88
N LYS A 278 -11.39 21.82 -20.01
CA LYS A 278 -10.76 22.91 -20.77
C LYS A 278 -9.78 23.75 -19.94
N ASP A 279 -9.10 23.15 -18.96
CA ASP A 279 -8.08 23.85 -18.19
C ASP A 279 -6.83 24.06 -19.04
N ILE A 280 -6.64 25.29 -19.52
CA ILE A 280 -5.53 25.68 -20.38
C ILE A 280 -4.17 25.47 -19.67
N ASN A 281 -4.11 25.62 -18.35
CA ASN A 281 -2.86 25.44 -17.61
C ASN A 281 -2.49 23.97 -17.54
N LEU A 282 -3.47 23.10 -17.28
CA LEU A 282 -3.26 21.66 -17.31
C LEU A 282 -2.91 21.21 -18.74
N ALA A 283 -3.62 21.70 -19.75
CA ALA A 283 -3.38 21.35 -21.16
C ALA A 283 -2.00 21.78 -21.68
N ALA A 284 -1.44 22.85 -21.13
CA ALA A 284 -0.12 23.36 -21.51
C ALA A 284 1.03 22.66 -20.76
N LEU A 285 0.72 21.84 -19.76
CA LEU A 285 1.73 21.19 -18.92
C LEU A 285 2.48 20.13 -19.72
N SER A 286 3.81 20.15 -19.66
CA SER A 286 4.63 19.12 -20.29
C SER A 286 4.47 17.78 -19.57
N GLU A 287 4.84 16.68 -20.23
CA GLU A 287 4.81 15.34 -19.63
C GLU A 287 5.63 15.26 -18.34
N ALA A 288 6.85 15.81 -18.38
CA ALA A 288 7.74 15.86 -17.23
C ALA A 288 7.17 16.72 -16.10
N ASP A 289 6.58 17.89 -16.41
CA ASP A 289 5.99 18.76 -15.40
C ASP A 289 4.72 18.14 -14.78
N PHE A 290 3.90 17.48 -15.60
CA PHE A 290 2.72 16.74 -15.14
C PHE A 290 3.12 15.60 -14.21
N PHE A 291 4.11 14.78 -14.61
CA PHE A 291 4.63 13.73 -13.73
C PHE A 291 5.16 14.32 -12.41
N ARG A 292 6.04 15.32 -12.49
CA ARG A 292 6.64 15.94 -11.30
C ARG A 292 5.61 16.57 -10.37
N GLN A 293 4.52 17.14 -10.90
CA GLN A 293 3.45 17.71 -10.08
C GLN A 293 2.82 16.67 -9.14
N PHE A 294 2.59 15.44 -9.61
CA PHE A 294 1.97 14.39 -8.81
C PHE A 294 3.00 13.56 -8.02
N PHE A 295 4.12 13.21 -8.64
CA PHE A 295 5.12 12.30 -8.05
C PHE A 295 6.22 13.02 -7.26
N GLY A 296 6.35 14.34 -7.40
CA GLY A 296 7.32 15.18 -6.67
C GLY A 296 8.78 15.04 -7.12
N LEU A 297 9.08 14.10 -8.01
CA LEU A 297 10.40 13.84 -8.58
C LEU A 297 10.34 13.84 -10.11
N ASP A 298 11.49 14.04 -10.75
CA ASP A 298 11.61 13.80 -12.18
C ASP A 298 11.58 12.28 -12.47
N LYS A 299 11.16 11.89 -13.67
CA LYS A 299 10.95 10.48 -14.05
C LYS A 299 12.17 9.58 -13.83
N ALA A 300 13.35 10.04 -14.22
CA ALA A 300 14.58 9.28 -14.06
C ALA A 300 14.88 9.02 -12.57
N ASP A 301 14.80 10.06 -11.75
CA ASP A 301 15.02 9.94 -10.31
C ASP A 301 13.95 9.07 -9.65
N TYR A 302 12.70 9.16 -10.08
CA TYR A 302 11.61 8.33 -9.57
C TYR A 302 11.83 6.85 -9.90
N LYS A 303 12.16 6.54 -11.16
CA LYS A 303 12.49 5.19 -11.63
C LYS A 303 13.64 4.60 -10.83
N ASP A 304 14.66 5.39 -10.54
CA ASP A 304 15.87 4.91 -9.86
C ASP A 304 15.72 4.83 -8.33
N SER A 305 14.86 5.64 -7.72
CA SER A 305 14.80 5.79 -6.25
C SER A 305 13.52 5.28 -5.59
N VAL A 306 12.39 5.24 -6.31
CA VAL A 306 11.06 4.92 -5.77
C VAL A 306 10.47 3.65 -6.37
N ALA A 307 10.72 3.36 -7.65
CA ALA A 307 10.24 2.12 -8.25
C ALA A 307 10.84 0.91 -7.52
N SER A 308 9.97 -0.02 -7.14
CA SER A 308 10.38 -1.31 -6.58
C SER A 308 10.98 -2.19 -7.66
N GLU A 309 10.38 -2.16 -8.85
CA GLU A 309 10.82 -2.91 -10.02
C GLU A 309 10.68 -2.10 -11.30
N VAL A 310 11.57 -2.39 -12.24
CA VAL A 310 11.53 -1.85 -13.60
C VAL A 310 11.40 -3.05 -14.54
N LEU A 311 10.28 -3.13 -15.24
CA LEU A 311 9.90 -4.27 -16.06
C LEU A 311 9.76 -3.85 -17.52
N THR A 312 10.07 -4.80 -18.41
CA THR A 312 9.60 -4.74 -19.80
C THR A 312 8.09 -5.03 -19.86
N PRO A 313 7.39 -4.67 -20.94
CA PRO A 313 5.95 -4.93 -21.05
C PRO A 313 5.57 -6.41 -20.93
N GLY A 314 6.42 -7.32 -21.40
CA GLY A 314 6.19 -8.77 -21.27
C GLY A 314 6.28 -9.25 -19.83
N GLU A 315 7.33 -8.85 -19.11
CA GLU A 315 7.50 -9.19 -17.69
C GLU A 315 6.39 -8.59 -16.83
N ALA A 316 5.97 -7.35 -17.14
CA ALA A 316 4.86 -6.69 -16.47
C ALA A 316 3.54 -7.45 -16.70
N ALA A 317 3.26 -7.87 -17.93
CA ALA A 317 2.06 -8.64 -18.25
C ALA A 317 2.00 -9.98 -17.49
N ASP A 318 3.12 -10.70 -17.43
CA ASP A 318 3.22 -11.95 -16.66
C ASP A 318 2.98 -11.69 -15.16
N LYS A 319 3.62 -10.66 -14.61
CA LYS A 319 3.47 -10.29 -13.19
C LYS A 319 2.04 -9.89 -12.82
N PHE A 320 1.37 -9.12 -13.68
CA PHE A 320 -0.01 -8.71 -13.44
C PHE A 320 -1.02 -9.85 -13.61
N ALA A 321 -0.70 -10.86 -14.42
CA ALA A 321 -1.52 -12.06 -14.53
C ALA A 321 -1.53 -12.87 -13.22
N ASP A 322 -0.44 -12.83 -12.45
CA ASP A 322 -0.28 -13.53 -11.16
C ASP A 322 -0.79 -12.73 -9.94
N GLY A 323 -1.15 -11.44 -10.12
CA GLY A 323 -1.60 -10.56 -9.04
C GLY A 323 -0.43 -9.86 -8.31
N ALA A 324 -0.10 -8.64 -8.73
CA ALA A 324 0.91 -7.81 -8.07
C ALA A 324 0.33 -7.15 -6.80
N HIS A 325 1.11 -6.98 -5.73
CA HIS A 325 0.62 -6.40 -4.47
C HIS A 325 1.67 -5.60 -3.70
N GLY A 326 1.38 -4.34 -3.36
CA GLY A 326 2.14 -3.56 -2.38
C GLY A 326 3.47 -2.99 -2.89
N GLU A 327 3.54 -2.60 -4.16
CA GLU A 327 4.76 -2.17 -4.83
C GLU A 327 4.55 -1.04 -5.85
N VAL A 328 5.65 -0.38 -6.24
CA VAL A 328 5.69 0.56 -7.36
C VAL A 328 6.36 -0.13 -8.56
N ILE A 329 5.62 -0.33 -9.64
CA ILE A 329 6.10 -0.98 -10.86
C ILE A 329 6.27 0.07 -11.95
N TRP A 330 7.49 0.19 -12.46
CA TRP A 330 7.78 0.95 -13.66
C TRP A 330 7.77 0.02 -14.88
N VAL A 331 7.03 0.38 -15.92
CA VAL A 331 7.02 -0.35 -17.19
C VAL A 331 7.65 0.51 -18.28
N ASP A 332 8.67 -0.04 -18.94
CA ASP A 332 9.40 0.64 -20.02
C ASP A 332 8.78 0.28 -21.38
N GLY A 333 7.83 1.10 -21.83
CA GLY A 333 7.08 0.92 -23.07
C GLY A 333 5.59 0.64 -22.87
N ASP A 334 4.91 0.36 -23.98
CA ASP A 334 3.46 0.23 -24.03
C ASP A 334 2.95 -1.01 -23.28
N LEU A 335 1.91 -0.86 -22.48
CA LEU A 335 1.34 -1.93 -21.66
C LEU A 335 -0.14 -2.15 -22.00
N THR A 336 -0.52 -3.41 -22.17
CA THR A 336 -1.92 -3.81 -21.99
C THR A 336 -2.05 -4.40 -20.60
N LEU A 337 -2.71 -3.65 -19.70
CA LEU A 337 -3.00 -4.16 -18.37
C LEU A 337 -4.12 -5.18 -18.52
N SER A 338 -3.89 -6.40 -18.05
CA SER A 338 -4.89 -7.46 -17.98
C SER A 338 -4.48 -8.43 -16.88
N GLY A 339 -5.45 -8.98 -16.16
CA GLY A 339 -5.22 -9.94 -15.10
C GLY A 339 -6.45 -10.81 -14.90
N ASN A 340 -6.23 -12.05 -14.47
CA ASN A 340 -7.32 -12.93 -14.02
C ASN A 340 -7.58 -12.78 -12.51
N GLU A 341 -6.62 -12.22 -11.78
CA GLU A 341 -6.67 -11.92 -10.36
C GLU A 341 -6.66 -10.39 -10.14
N PRO A 342 -7.20 -9.91 -9.00
CA PRO A 342 -7.11 -8.50 -8.64
C PRO A 342 -5.66 -8.02 -8.56
N ILE A 343 -5.37 -6.87 -9.15
CA ILE A 343 -4.06 -6.24 -9.09
C ILE A 343 -4.07 -5.25 -7.92
N GLY A 344 -3.32 -5.56 -6.88
CA GLY A 344 -3.34 -4.83 -5.62
C GLY A 344 -4.54 -5.21 -4.73
N SER A 345 -4.57 -4.61 -3.55
CA SER A 345 -5.71 -4.63 -2.63
C SER A 345 -5.80 -3.29 -1.89
N ILE A 346 -6.85 -3.08 -1.09
CA ILE A 346 -6.97 -1.90 -0.24
C ILE A 346 -5.73 -1.72 0.66
N ASP A 347 -5.24 -2.81 1.25
CA ASP A 347 -4.11 -2.79 2.17
C ASP A 347 -2.75 -2.83 1.48
N ARG A 348 -2.67 -3.45 0.30
CA ARG A 348 -1.45 -3.58 -0.51
C ARG A 348 -1.68 -3.07 -1.94
N PRO A 349 -1.93 -1.77 -2.11
CA PRO A 349 -2.20 -1.23 -3.43
C PRO A 349 -0.94 -1.21 -4.30
N VAL A 350 -1.11 -1.07 -5.60
CA VAL A 350 -0.02 -1.03 -6.58
C VAL A 350 0.02 0.33 -7.25
N VAL A 351 1.22 0.87 -7.46
CA VAL A 351 1.41 2.06 -8.28
C VAL A 351 2.09 1.62 -9.58
N ILE A 352 1.43 1.84 -10.72
CA ILE A 352 2.00 1.53 -12.02
C ILE A 352 2.36 2.83 -12.72
N VAL A 353 3.61 2.91 -13.18
CA VAL A 353 4.10 3.99 -14.05
C VAL A 353 4.45 3.37 -15.41
N VAL A 354 3.60 3.63 -16.40
CA VAL A 354 3.81 3.17 -17.78
C VAL A 354 4.47 4.29 -18.58
N ASP A 355 5.73 4.08 -18.98
CA ASP A 355 6.41 4.98 -19.89
C ASP A 355 6.11 4.63 -21.35
N GLY A 356 4.87 4.84 -21.74
CA GLY A 356 4.29 4.46 -23.03
C GLY A 356 2.77 4.57 -22.99
N ASP A 357 2.13 4.04 -24.03
CA ASP A 357 0.67 3.94 -24.11
C ASP A 357 0.16 2.83 -23.18
N LEU A 358 -0.99 3.07 -22.54
CA LEU A 358 -1.65 2.10 -21.67
C LEU A 358 -3.02 1.71 -22.21
N ALA A 359 -3.24 0.41 -22.39
CA ALA A 359 -4.53 -0.17 -22.71
C ALA A 359 -5.08 -0.96 -21.51
N LEU A 360 -6.30 -0.64 -21.06
CA LEU A 360 -7.04 -1.42 -20.09
C LEU A 360 -7.75 -2.58 -20.80
N GLY A 361 -7.37 -3.80 -20.45
CA GLY A 361 -8.01 -5.05 -20.83
C GLY A 361 -9.34 -5.30 -20.11
N ALA A 362 -9.92 -6.48 -20.35
CA ALA A 362 -11.23 -6.85 -19.81
C ALA A 362 -11.16 -7.42 -18.39
N GLY A 363 -12.15 -7.09 -17.57
CA GLY A 363 -12.38 -7.72 -16.27
C GLY A 363 -11.34 -7.42 -15.20
N ILE A 364 -10.64 -6.29 -15.32
CA ILE A 364 -9.58 -5.92 -14.37
C ILE A 364 -10.21 -5.30 -13.13
N ASP A 365 -9.83 -5.78 -11.96
CA ASP A 365 -9.99 -5.06 -10.70
C ASP A 365 -8.60 -4.60 -10.25
N PHE A 366 -8.37 -3.28 -10.25
CA PHE A 366 -7.09 -2.66 -9.92
C PHE A 366 -7.22 -1.77 -8.69
N TYR A 367 -6.33 -1.93 -7.71
CA TYR A 367 -6.28 -1.14 -6.48
C TYR A 367 -4.97 -0.34 -6.42
N GLY A 368 -5.05 0.98 -6.62
CA GLY A 368 -3.93 1.90 -6.46
C GLY A 368 -3.92 3.07 -7.44
N VAL A 369 -2.73 3.44 -7.92
CA VAL A 369 -2.56 4.56 -8.87
C VAL A 369 -2.00 4.06 -10.19
N VAL A 370 -2.65 4.48 -11.28
CA VAL A 370 -2.20 4.23 -12.64
C VAL A 370 -1.68 5.52 -13.25
N TYR A 371 -0.46 5.51 -13.77
CA TYR A 371 0.10 6.57 -14.58
C TYR A 371 0.51 6.08 -15.96
N THR A 372 0.26 6.89 -16.99
CA THR A 372 0.78 6.68 -18.35
C THR A 372 1.30 8.00 -18.94
N SER A 373 2.52 7.96 -19.51
CA SER A 373 3.09 9.10 -20.25
C SER A 373 2.43 9.26 -21.64
N GLY A 374 1.95 8.14 -22.20
CA GLY A 374 1.24 8.05 -23.46
C GLY A 374 -0.29 8.08 -23.32
N SER A 375 -0.96 7.57 -24.35
CA SER A 375 -2.41 7.54 -24.46
C SER A 375 -3.00 6.47 -23.54
N LEU A 376 -4.10 6.81 -22.88
CA LEU A 376 -4.91 5.84 -22.13
C LEU A 376 -6.03 5.33 -23.02
N SER A 377 -6.13 4.01 -23.19
CA SER A 377 -7.23 3.38 -23.93
C SER A 377 -7.84 2.23 -23.14
N GLY A 378 -9.06 1.85 -23.48
CA GLY A 378 -9.73 0.67 -22.93
C GLY A 378 -10.82 0.22 -23.90
N ASN A 379 -11.10 -1.07 -23.97
CA ASN A 379 -12.17 -1.61 -24.83
C ASN A 379 -13.14 -2.53 -24.08
N ALA A 380 -13.02 -2.61 -22.76
CA ALA A 380 -13.76 -3.55 -21.93
C ALA A 380 -14.06 -2.96 -20.55
N ASN A 381 -14.99 -3.61 -19.85
CA ASN A 381 -15.38 -3.24 -18.49
C ASN A 381 -14.24 -3.63 -17.53
N GLY A 382 -13.91 -2.73 -16.61
CA GLY A 382 -12.96 -2.96 -15.52
C GLY A 382 -13.16 -1.91 -14.42
N ASN A 383 -12.77 -2.24 -13.19
CA ASN A 383 -12.83 -1.36 -12.04
C ASN A 383 -11.44 -0.92 -11.62
N ILE A 384 -11.28 0.37 -11.40
CA ILE A 384 -10.06 0.97 -10.83
C ILE A 384 -10.45 1.61 -9.51
N TYR A 385 -9.93 1.09 -8.41
CA TYR A 385 -10.04 1.65 -7.07
C TYR A 385 -8.78 2.48 -6.79
N GLY A 386 -8.92 3.80 -6.79
CA GLY A 386 -7.84 4.76 -6.58
C GLY A 386 -7.88 5.89 -7.61
N ALA A 387 -6.80 6.06 -8.38
CA ALA A 387 -6.69 7.18 -9.31
C ALA A 387 -5.93 6.84 -10.61
N VAL A 388 -6.25 7.59 -11.66
CA VAL A 388 -5.67 7.48 -12.99
C VAL A 388 -5.12 8.84 -13.42
N LEU A 389 -3.86 8.84 -13.83
CA LEU A 389 -3.11 10.00 -14.30
C LEU A 389 -2.65 9.71 -15.74
N ALA A 390 -3.31 10.28 -16.74
CA ALA A 390 -3.01 10.00 -18.13
C ALA A 390 -2.51 11.25 -18.83
N HIS A 391 -1.22 11.31 -19.15
CA HIS A 391 -0.64 12.49 -19.80
C HIS A 391 -0.95 12.57 -21.30
N GLY A 392 -0.85 11.46 -22.03
CA GLY A 392 -0.79 11.48 -23.48
C GLY A 392 -2.00 12.09 -24.16
N GLY A 393 -1.82 12.45 -25.43
CA GLY A 393 -2.74 13.32 -26.16
C GLY A 393 -4.16 12.77 -26.38
N THR A 394 -4.46 11.51 -26.05
CA THR A 394 -5.80 10.94 -26.15
C THR A 394 -6.09 10.02 -24.96
N THR A 395 -7.27 10.18 -24.37
CA THR A 395 -7.85 9.21 -23.43
C THR A 395 -9.12 8.65 -24.08
N ASN A 396 -9.17 7.35 -24.38
CA ASN A 396 -10.29 6.71 -25.08
C ASN A 396 -10.71 5.39 -24.41
N LEU A 397 -11.64 5.47 -23.46
CA LEU A 397 -12.10 4.34 -22.67
C LEU A 397 -13.42 3.79 -23.23
N ASN A 398 -13.35 2.85 -24.17
CA ASN A 398 -14.50 2.11 -24.67
C ASN A 398 -14.77 0.91 -23.74
N GLY A 399 -16.03 0.59 -23.49
CA GLY A 399 -16.40 -0.53 -22.60
C GLY A 399 -16.82 -0.16 -21.18
N ASN A 400 -17.11 1.11 -20.88
CA ASN A 400 -17.69 1.51 -19.59
C ASN A 400 -16.89 1.06 -18.34
N PRO A 401 -15.56 1.29 -18.28
CA PRO A 401 -14.83 1.09 -17.04
C PRO A 401 -15.31 2.07 -15.97
N THR A 402 -15.14 1.67 -14.70
CA THR A 402 -15.50 2.50 -13.55
C THR A 402 -14.26 2.83 -12.73
N ILE A 403 -14.03 4.10 -12.43
CA ILE A 403 -12.96 4.55 -11.54
C ILE A 403 -13.58 5.03 -10.23
N PHE A 404 -13.23 4.39 -9.13
CA PHE A 404 -13.64 4.73 -7.78
C PHE A 404 -12.49 5.46 -7.08
N TYR A 405 -12.69 6.73 -6.70
CA TYR A 405 -11.73 7.41 -5.83
C TYR A 405 -11.81 6.81 -4.43
N ASP A 406 -10.71 6.22 -3.97
CA ASP A 406 -10.60 5.58 -2.67
C ASP A 406 -9.43 6.17 -1.87
N GLU A 407 -9.74 6.90 -0.80
CA GLU A 407 -8.74 7.54 0.06
C GLU A 407 -7.97 6.52 0.92
N ALA A 408 -8.54 5.37 1.26
CA ALA A 408 -7.84 4.33 2.01
C ALA A 408 -6.78 3.67 1.13
N VAL A 409 -7.15 3.31 -0.10
CA VAL A 409 -6.23 2.82 -1.13
C VAL A 409 -5.12 3.85 -1.38
N LEU A 410 -5.47 5.11 -1.70
CA LEU A 410 -4.49 6.16 -1.95
C LEU A 410 -3.60 6.44 -0.73
N GLY A 411 -4.17 6.45 0.47
CA GLY A 411 -3.43 6.58 1.72
C GLY A 411 -2.43 5.45 1.94
N ASN A 412 -2.76 4.23 1.48
CA ASN A 412 -1.88 3.08 1.52
C ASN A 412 -0.86 3.07 0.36
N THR A 413 -1.14 3.68 -0.81
CA THR A 413 -0.12 3.83 -1.87
C THR A 413 1.07 4.68 -1.44
N MET A 414 0.90 5.60 -0.48
CA MET A 414 2.05 6.30 0.11
C MET A 414 3.06 5.36 0.80
N LYS A 415 2.71 4.08 1.03
CA LYS A 415 3.51 3.11 1.77
C LYS A 415 4.21 2.07 0.90
N VAL A 416 4.04 2.13 -0.43
CA VAL A 416 4.45 1.04 -1.35
C VAL A 416 5.70 1.32 -2.19
N GLY A 417 6.31 2.49 -2.04
CA GLY A 417 7.57 2.81 -2.73
C GLY A 417 8.77 2.04 -2.18
N ARG A 418 9.92 2.18 -2.85
CA ARG A 418 11.12 1.35 -2.64
C ARG A 418 11.57 1.30 -1.18
N ARG A 419 11.93 0.10 -0.75
CA ARG A 419 12.27 -0.24 0.62
C ARG A 419 13.68 -0.78 0.72
N THR A 420 14.40 -0.34 1.74
CA THR A 420 15.80 -0.68 1.94
C THR A 420 16.17 -0.64 3.42
N VAL A 421 17.31 -1.23 3.75
CA VAL A 421 17.94 -1.09 5.06
C VAL A 421 18.65 0.27 5.14
N ILE A 422 18.65 0.92 6.31
CA ILE A 422 19.48 2.11 6.54
C ILE A 422 20.91 1.64 6.84
N PRO A 423 21.91 1.92 5.97
CA PRO A 423 23.28 1.48 6.21
C PRO A 423 23.82 2.03 7.54
N GLY A 424 24.56 1.21 8.29
CA GLY A 424 25.13 1.59 9.59
C GLY A 424 24.13 1.70 10.74
N SER A 425 22.85 1.39 10.51
CA SER A 425 21.85 1.30 11.59
C SER A 425 21.81 -0.07 12.28
N TRP A 426 22.56 -1.05 11.76
CA TRP A 426 22.70 -2.39 12.33
C TRP A 426 23.28 -2.32 13.74
N ARG A 427 22.70 -3.08 14.67
CA ARG A 427 23.16 -3.23 16.06
C ARG A 427 22.85 -4.62 16.60
N ASP A 428 23.71 -5.15 17.45
CA ASP A 428 23.53 -6.43 18.17
C ASP A 428 23.33 -6.26 19.69
N TRP A 429 22.99 -5.04 20.14
CA TRP A 429 22.69 -4.71 21.53
C TRP A 429 21.37 -3.94 21.67
N SER A 430 20.72 -4.02 22.83
CA SER A 430 19.52 -3.24 23.15
C SER A 430 19.86 -1.74 23.19
N ILE A 431 18.99 -0.89 22.65
CA ILE A 431 19.16 0.57 22.75
C ILE A 431 18.68 0.97 24.16
N GLU A 432 19.62 1.36 25.04
CA GLU A 432 19.28 1.98 26.34
C GLU A 432 18.66 3.36 26.16
#